data_AF-A0A9P6GY51-F1
#
_entry.id   AF-A0A9P6GY51-F1
#
_cell.length_a   1.000
_cell.length_b   1.000
_cell.length_c   1.000
_cell.angle_alpha   90.00
_cell.angle_beta   90.00
_cell.angle_gamma   90.00
#
_symmetry.space_group_name_H-M   'P 1'
#
loop_
_entity.id
_entity.type
_entity.pdbx_description
1 polymer ?
#
loop_
_entity_poly.entity_id
_entity_poly.type
_entity_poly.pdbx_seq_one_letter_code
_entity_poly.pdbx_strand_id
1 'polypeptide(L)'
;MDILKEIISKPKSTIITELDVQIDNKKINKNTVVEIGDQKKQYTVEQLAYFIVNKDLMYTQYLKKCKEQNIGPIFYTDQKIIFEELQKFREEMPQYHFGLPEDKYLSKNDYSWIKKFFNEKEDKPIIRSDNEPFKIVVPSSIASLINLSNIEHFLKNGEVVKNNTLILDKVETFFNGKLFVIEDTIIDWTSDDWKRLVGIFVDGSSWQVAEWKIGDIAGLFSKIPVFYLYEEGNETTEALDGYKINRIKLTNKKCKKEDLENVLNSITEICDSPDNGL
;
A
#
# COMPACT_ATOMS: atom_id res chain seq x y z
N MET A 1 -26.91 28.84 -12.16
CA MET A 1 -26.02 27.95 -12.93
C MET A 1 -24.56 28.36 -12.84
N ASP A 2 -24.17 29.63 -13.03
CA ASP A 2 -22.74 30.04 -12.92
C ASP A 2 -22.17 30.08 -11.49
N ILE A 3 -23.04 30.23 -10.48
CA ILE A 3 -22.66 30.25 -9.05
C ILE A 3 -22.03 28.92 -8.61
N LEU A 4 -22.55 27.79 -9.10
CA LEU A 4 -21.99 26.47 -8.79
C LEU A 4 -20.63 26.26 -9.44
N LYS A 5 -20.41 26.79 -10.65
CA LYS A 5 -19.11 26.75 -11.35
C LYS A 5 -18.01 27.43 -10.54
N GLU A 6 -18.32 28.57 -9.92
CA GLU A 6 -17.37 29.30 -9.07
C GLU A 6 -17.04 28.53 -7.77
N ILE A 7 -18.04 27.88 -7.14
CA ILE A 7 -17.85 27.07 -5.92
C ILE A 7 -16.99 25.82 -6.19
N ILE A 8 -17.19 25.14 -7.32
CA ILE A 8 -16.45 23.93 -7.72
C ILE A 8 -15.00 24.26 -8.08
N SER A 9 -14.77 25.40 -8.74
CA SER A 9 -13.43 25.81 -9.19
C SER A 9 -12.51 26.18 -8.04
N LYS A 10 -13.04 26.73 -6.94
CA LYS A 10 -12.25 27.21 -5.80
C LYS A 10 -12.86 26.80 -4.44
N PRO A 11 -12.91 25.51 -4.09
CA PRO A 11 -13.52 25.04 -2.85
C PRO A 11 -12.80 25.55 -1.59
N LYS A 12 -11.54 26.00 -1.70
CA LYS A 12 -10.71 26.48 -0.58
C LYS A 12 -10.87 27.97 -0.26
N SER A 13 -11.50 28.78 -1.13
CA SER A 13 -11.71 30.23 -0.88
C SER A 13 -13.17 30.60 -0.55
N THR A 14 -14.03 29.60 -0.39
CA THR A 14 -15.44 29.79 -0.04
C THR A 14 -15.59 29.98 1.47
N ILE A 15 -16.00 31.17 1.90
CA ILE A 15 -16.32 31.46 3.31
C ILE A 15 -17.84 31.60 3.43
N ILE A 16 -18.45 30.75 4.24
CA ILE A 16 -19.89 30.80 4.54
C ILE A 16 -20.07 31.69 5.77
N THR A 17 -20.76 32.82 5.62
CA THR A 17 -21.06 33.78 6.70
C THR A 17 -22.57 33.76 7.00
N GLU A 18 -23.00 34.33 8.13
CA GLU A 18 -24.40 34.27 8.61
C GLU A 18 -25.47 34.79 7.62
N LEU A 19 -25.10 35.58 6.61
CA LEU A 19 -26.03 36.19 5.64
C LEU A 19 -25.71 35.86 4.18
N ASP A 20 -24.43 35.69 3.85
CA ASP A 20 -23.95 35.53 2.48
C ASP A 20 -22.90 34.41 2.38
N VAL A 21 -22.87 33.74 1.24
CA VAL A 21 -21.74 32.91 0.82
C VAL A 21 -20.80 33.80 0.01
N GLN A 22 -19.58 34.02 0.51
CA GLN A 22 -18.57 34.82 -0.17
C GLN A 22 -17.59 33.91 -0.92
N ILE A 23 -17.48 34.13 -2.23
CA ILE A 23 -16.49 33.47 -3.09
C ILE A 23 -15.59 34.58 -3.64
N ASP A 24 -14.34 34.63 -3.17
CA ASP A 24 -13.41 35.74 -3.41
C ASP A 24 -14.03 37.13 -3.09
N ASN A 25 -14.47 37.88 -4.12
CA ASN A 25 -15.04 39.23 -4.03
C ASN A 25 -16.56 39.31 -4.31
N LYS A 26 -17.24 38.18 -4.56
CA LYS A 26 -18.68 38.16 -4.83
C LYS A 26 -19.44 37.65 -3.60
N LYS A 27 -20.45 38.43 -3.18
CA LYS A 27 -21.40 38.05 -2.12
C LYS A 27 -22.66 37.53 -2.76
N ILE A 28 -23.04 36.30 -2.40
CA ILE A 28 -24.25 35.65 -2.91
C ILE A 28 -25.14 35.31 -1.73
N ASN A 29 -26.43 35.63 -1.86
CA ASN A 29 -27.41 35.39 -0.81
C ASN A 29 -27.58 33.88 -0.56
N LYS A 30 -27.47 33.47 0.71
CA LYS A 30 -27.53 32.06 1.13
C LYS A 30 -28.83 31.33 0.78
N ASN A 31 -29.94 32.06 0.64
CA ASN A 31 -31.28 31.52 0.40
C ASN A 31 -31.63 31.40 -1.09
N THR A 32 -30.71 31.72 -2.00
CA THR A 32 -30.96 31.54 -3.43
C THR A 32 -31.17 30.06 -3.73
N VAL A 33 -32.32 29.73 -4.33
CA VAL A 33 -32.69 28.36 -4.70
C VAL A 33 -32.10 28.04 -6.06
N VAL A 34 -31.50 26.86 -6.17
CA VAL A 34 -30.93 26.30 -7.38
C VAL A 34 -31.61 24.98 -7.66
N GLU A 35 -32.09 24.81 -8.89
CA GLU A 35 -32.68 23.57 -9.37
C GLU A 35 -31.60 22.64 -9.94
N ILE A 36 -31.57 21.39 -9.48
CA ILE A 36 -30.57 20.38 -9.89
C ILE A 36 -31.24 19.10 -10.38
N GLY A 37 -30.74 18.62 -11.52
CA GLY A 37 -31.12 17.35 -12.15
C GLY A 37 -32.44 17.40 -12.94
N ASP A 38 -32.70 16.33 -13.68
CA ASP A 38 -33.90 16.20 -14.54
C ASP A 38 -35.23 16.27 -13.76
N GLN A 39 -35.17 16.00 -12.45
CA GLN A 39 -36.31 16.05 -11.53
C GLN A 39 -36.57 17.46 -10.94
N LYS A 40 -35.83 18.49 -11.36
CA LYS A 40 -35.96 19.89 -10.88
C LYS A 40 -36.01 20.03 -9.35
N LYS A 41 -35.18 19.27 -8.65
CA LYS A 41 -35.11 19.34 -7.17
C LYS A 41 -34.46 20.66 -6.76
N GLN A 42 -35.07 21.34 -5.79
CA GLN A 42 -34.68 22.68 -5.34
C GLN A 42 -33.79 22.58 -4.09
N TYR A 43 -32.59 23.15 -4.17
CA TYR A 43 -31.64 23.25 -3.06
C TYR A 43 -31.17 24.69 -2.89
N THR A 44 -30.86 25.09 -1.67
CA THR A 44 -30.27 26.42 -1.45
C THR A 44 -28.77 26.41 -1.77
N VAL A 45 -28.24 27.56 -2.15
CA VAL A 45 -26.78 27.74 -2.36
C VAL A 45 -25.99 27.37 -1.10
N GLU A 46 -26.52 27.64 0.09
CA GLU A 46 -25.91 27.23 1.36
C GLU A 46 -25.76 25.71 1.48
N GLN A 47 -26.79 24.95 1.14
CA GLN A 47 -26.75 23.49 1.20
C GLN A 47 -25.73 22.91 0.23
N LEU A 48 -25.68 23.45 -0.99
CA LEU A 48 -24.78 22.97 -2.04
C LEU A 48 -23.34 23.36 -1.75
N ALA A 49 -23.09 24.61 -1.32
CA ALA A 49 -21.76 25.06 -0.93
C ALA A 49 -21.23 24.24 0.24
N TYR A 50 -22.06 24.02 1.27
CA TYR A 50 -21.66 23.25 2.45
C TYR A 50 -21.37 21.78 2.10
N PHE A 51 -22.18 21.18 1.23
CA PHE A 51 -21.95 19.82 0.73
C PHE A 51 -20.65 19.70 -0.09
N ILE A 52 -20.38 20.64 -1.00
CA ILE A 52 -19.17 20.63 -1.85
C ILE A 52 -17.91 20.81 -1.01
N VAL A 53 -17.93 21.73 -0.02
CA VAL A 53 -16.78 21.99 0.87
C VAL A 53 -16.48 20.77 1.77
N ASN A 54 -17.51 20.05 2.20
CA ASN A 54 -17.38 18.90 3.11
C ASN A 54 -17.48 17.53 2.41
N LYS A 55 -17.20 17.47 1.10
CA LYS A 55 -17.32 16.24 0.30
C LYS A 55 -16.49 15.06 0.80
N ASP A 56 -15.40 15.34 1.51
CA ASP A 56 -14.44 14.33 1.99
C ASP A 56 -14.83 13.76 3.37
N LEU A 57 -15.90 14.25 3.99
CA LEU A 57 -16.40 13.76 5.28
C LEU A 57 -17.36 12.57 5.11
N MET A 58 -17.29 11.63 6.05
CA MET A 58 -18.26 10.53 6.12
C MET A 58 -19.68 11.09 6.37
N TYR A 59 -20.70 10.54 5.68
CA TYR A 59 -22.08 11.06 5.71
C TYR A 59 -22.66 11.23 7.13
N THR A 60 -22.33 10.32 8.05
CA THR A 60 -22.73 10.40 9.46
C THR A 60 -22.18 11.64 10.16
N GLN A 61 -20.93 12.00 9.87
CA GLN A 61 -20.27 13.20 10.40
C GLN A 61 -20.83 14.46 9.74
N TYR A 62 -21.10 14.41 8.43
CA TYR A 62 -21.76 15.48 7.68
C TYR A 62 -23.12 15.83 8.29
N LEU A 63 -23.99 14.85 8.55
CA LEU A 63 -25.29 15.07 9.17
C LEU A 63 -25.18 15.73 10.54
N LYS A 64 -24.21 15.31 11.36
CA LYS A 64 -23.96 15.91 12.67
C LYS A 64 -23.57 17.38 12.56
N LYS A 65 -22.66 17.71 11.63
CA LYS A 65 -22.23 19.10 11.41
C LYS A 65 -23.31 19.97 10.78
N CYS A 66 -24.14 19.43 9.88
CA CYS A 66 -25.31 20.16 9.35
C CYS A 66 -26.28 20.56 10.46
N LYS A 67 -26.51 19.65 11.43
CA LYS A 67 -27.34 19.93 12.60
C LYS A 67 -26.73 20.98 13.52
N GLU A 68 -25.40 20.96 13.71
CA GLU A 68 -24.68 21.96 14.51
C GLU A 68 -24.72 23.36 13.88
N GLN A 69 -24.70 23.45 12.54
CA GLN A 69 -24.73 24.70 11.78
C GLN A 69 -26.15 25.14 11.35
N ASN A 70 -27.20 24.41 11.76
CA ASN A 70 -28.60 24.63 11.36
C ASN A 70 -28.83 24.65 9.83
N ILE A 71 -28.04 23.88 9.08
CA ILE A 71 -28.18 23.75 7.61
C ILE A 71 -29.01 22.51 7.29
N GLY A 72 -29.99 22.64 6.39
CA GLY A 72 -30.79 21.50 5.93
C GLY A 72 -29.92 20.45 5.22
N PRO A 73 -29.87 19.19 5.66
CA PRO A 73 -28.97 18.21 5.07
C PRO A 73 -29.44 17.77 3.68
N ILE A 74 -28.47 17.54 2.80
CA ILE A 74 -28.71 16.87 1.50
C ILE A 74 -28.72 15.36 1.74
N PHE A 75 -29.84 14.72 1.41
CA PHE A 75 -30.04 13.29 1.61
C PHE A 75 -29.17 12.45 0.67
N TYR A 76 -28.77 11.26 1.13
CA TYR A 76 -27.92 10.34 0.41
C TYR A 76 -28.42 10.00 -1.01
N THR A 77 -29.74 9.90 -1.20
CA THR A 77 -30.37 9.65 -2.51
C THR A 77 -30.11 10.75 -3.53
N ASP A 78 -29.97 11.99 -3.05
CA ASP A 78 -29.80 13.17 -3.89
C ASP A 78 -28.32 13.50 -4.13
N GLN A 79 -27.42 12.99 -3.30
CA GLN A 79 -25.96 13.19 -3.47
C GLN A 79 -25.46 12.64 -4.80
N LYS A 80 -25.97 11.49 -5.24
CA LYS A 80 -25.59 10.89 -6.52
C LYS A 80 -26.00 11.76 -7.71
N ILE A 81 -27.23 12.30 -7.67
CA ILE A 81 -27.78 13.18 -8.71
C ILE A 81 -26.96 14.47 -8.79
N ILE A 82 -26.68 15.07 -7.62
CA ILE A 82 -25.86 16.28 -7.54
C ILE A 82 -24.45 15.98 -8.07
N PHE A 83 -23.85 14.85 -7.70
CA PHE A 83 -22.50 14.49 -8.15
C PHE A 83 -22.41 14.27 -9.67
N GLU A 84 -23.35 13.54 -10.25
CA GLU A 84 -23.41 13.32 -11.71
C GLU A 84 -23.57 14.64 -12.46
N GLU A 85 -24.41 15.54 -11.96
CA GLU A 85 -24.58 16.86 -12.56
C GLU A 85 -23.31 17.71 -12.42
N LEU A 86 -22.65 17.69 -11.25
CA LEU A 86 -21.35 18.33 -11.03
C LEU A 86 -20.26 17.79 -11.98
N GLN A 87 -20.29 16.51 -12.33
CA GLN A 87 -19.35 15.91 -13.28
C GLN A 87 -19.59 16.36 -14.72
N LYS A 88 -20.84 16.39 -15.18
CA LYS A 88 -21.19 16.92 -16.52
C LYS A 88 -20.66 18.35 -16.70
N PHE A 89 -20.76 19.19 -15.67
CA PHE A 89 -20.26 20.56 -15.72
C PHE A 89 -18.72 20.67 -15.77
N ARG A 90 -17.98 19.66 -15.28
CA ARG A 90 -16.51 19.64 -15.39
C ARG A 90 -16.06 19.39 -16.83
N GLU A 91 -16.87 18.68 -17.62
CA GLU A 91 -16.60 18.38 -19.04
C GLU A 91 -16.91 19.56 -19.97
N GLU A 92 -17.83 20.47 -19.59
CA GLU A 92 -18.20 21.66 -20.37
C GLU A 92 -17.19 22.83 -20.32
N MET A 93 -16.11 22.71 -19.55
CA MET A 93 -15.01 23.68 -19.61
C MET A 93 -14.06 23.25 -20.73
N PRO A 94 -14.10 23.84 -21.94
CA PRO A 94 -13.09 23.60 -22.94
C PRO A 94 -11.76 24.04 -22.33
N GLN A 95 -10.92 23.06 -22.00
CA GLN A 95 -9.54 23.31 -21.65
C GLN A 95 -8.85 23.87 -22.90
N TYR A 96 -8.78 25.20 -23.01
CA TYR A 96 -7.93 25.84 -24.00
C TYR A 96 -6.49 25.62 -23.57
N HIS A 97 -5.83 24.68 -24.24
CA HIS A 97 -4.38 24.52 -24.18
C HIS A 97 -3.80 25.36 -25.31
N PHE A 98 -3.11 26.44 -24.98
CA PHE A 98 -2.18 27.04 -25.94
C PHE A 98 -1.06 26.02 -26.12
N GLY A 99 -1.07 25.33 -27.27
CA GLY A 99 -0.05 24.34 -27.57
C GLY A 99 1.31 25.03 -27.63
N LEU A 100 2.20 24.70 -26.69
CA LEU A 100 3.62 24.98 -26.85
C LEU A 100 4.12 24.17 -28.07
N PRO A 101 5.21 24.57 -28.76
CA PRO A 101 5.75 23.82 -29.90
C PRO A 101 5.97 22.31 -29.60
N GLU A 102 6.20 21.98 -28.33
CA GLU A 102 6.33 20.63 -27.80
C GLU A 102 5.03 19.80 -27.89
N ASP A 103 3.86 20.42 -27.80
CA ASP A 103 2.54 19.74 -27.78
C ASP A 103 2.12 19.18 -29.14
N LYS A 104 2.83 19.52 -30.21
CA LYS A 104 2.61 18.94 -31.55
C LYS A 104 3.15 17.52 -31.65
N TYR A 105 4.08 17.16 -30.75
CA TYR A 105 4.82 15.90 -30.80
C TYR A 105 4.51 14.97 -29.61
N LEU A 106 3.83 15.45 -28.56
CA LEU A 106 3.34 14.59 -27.48
C LEU A 106 1.88 14.19 -27.70
N SER A 107 1.66 12.88 -27.73
CA SER A 107 0.32 12.27 -27.80
C SER A 107 -0.49 12.62 -26.54
N LYS A 108 -1.81 12.81 -26.70
CA LYS A 108 -2.77 13.08 -25.60
C LYS A 108 -3.03 11.87 -24.69
N ASN A 109 -2.40 10.74 -24.93
CA ASN A 109 -2.60 9.55 -24.09
C ASN A 109 -2.07 9.81 -22.68
N ASP A 110 -2.75 9.24 -21.69
CA ASP A 110 -2.30 9.30 -20.30
C ASP A 110 -1.04 8.45 -20.13
N TYR A 111 0.11 9.12 -20.21
CA TYR A 111 1.42 8.57 -19.98
C TYR A 111 1.83 8.63 -18.50
N SER A 112 0.88 8.75 -17.57
CA SER A 112 1.19 8.68 -16.13
C SER A 112 1.90 7.37 -15.76
N TRP A 113 1.69 6.29 -16.52
CA TRP A 113 2.46 5.06 -16.39
C TRP A 113 3.95 5.25 -16.71
N ILE A 114 4.34 6.17 -17.60
CA ILE A 114 5.75 6.48 -17.90
C ILE A 114 6.43 7.14 -16.69
N LYS A 115 5.69 7.85 -15.83
CA LYS A 115 6.26 8.32 -14.54
C LYS A 115 6.71 7.17 -13.63
N LYS A 116 6.16 5.95 -13.80
CA LYS A 116 6.67 4.76 -13.09
C LYS A 116 8.05 4.35 -13.61
N PHE A 117 8.29 4.50 -14.91
CA PHE A 117 9.59 4.23 -15.55
C PHE A 117 10.63 5.32 -15.29
N PHE A 118 10.24 6.58 -15.08
CA PHE A 118 11.17 7.64 -14.68
C PHE A 118 11.41 7.71 -13.15
N ASN A 119 10.57 7.03 -12.36
CA ASN A 119 10.83 6.80 -10.93
C ASN A 119 11.71 5.56 -10.69
N GLU A 120 11.91 4.70 -11.70
CA GLU A 120 13.09 3.86 -11.76
C GLU A 120 14.27 4.82 -11.93
N LYS A 121 15.00 5.00 -10.83
CA LYS A 121 16.11 5.93 -10.68
C LYS A 121 17.00 5.90 -11.92
N GLU A 122 17.44 7.08 -12.35
CA GLU A 122 18.66 7.24 -13.15
C GLU A 122 19.69 6.20 -12.72
N ASP A 123 20.31 5.52 -13.69
CA ASP A 123 21.47 4.62 -13.53
C ASP A 123 22.65 5.37 -12.89
N LYS A 124 22.49 5.75 -11.62
CA LYS A 124 23.58 6.12 -10.74
C LYS A 124 24.20 4.79 -10.33
N PRO A 125 25.53 4.66 -10.39
CA PRO A 125 26.20 3.47 -9.91
C PRO A 125 25.66 3.19 -8.50
N ILE A 126 25.14 1.98 -8.30
CA ILE A 126 24.57 1.52 -7.03
C ILE A 126 25.72 1.48 -6.03
N ILE A 127 26.01 2.62 -5.41
CA ILE A 127 26.76 2.67 -4.17
C ILE A 127 25.74 2.21 -3.14
N ARG A 128 25.87 0.97 -2.69
CA ARG A 128 25.12 0.42 -1.54
C ARG A 128 25.16 1.47 -0.45
N SER A 129 24.04 2.12 -0.14
CA SER A 129 23.97 2.84 1.12
C SER A 129 23.95 1.78 2.20
N ASP A 130 25.04 1.65 2.95
CA ASP A 130 25.24 0.62 4.00
C ASP A 130 24.13 0.56 5.07
N ASN A 131 23.15 1.47 5.03
CA ASN A 131 22.04 1.60 5.97
C ASN A 131 20.68 1.09 5.46
N GLU A 132 20.55 0.60 4.23
CA GLU A 132 19.27 0.03 3.78
C GLU A 132 19.08 -1.40 4.34
N PRO A 133 17.91 -1.72 4.92
CA PRO A 133 17.70 -3.01 5.55
C PRO A 133 17.59 -4.15 4.53
N PHE A 134 18.17 -5.29 4.89
CA PHE A 134 17.98 -6.56 4.19
C PHE A 134 16.59 -7.14 4.45
N LYS A 135 16.09 -7.98 3.54
CA LYS A 135 14.73 -8.51 3.56
C LYS A 135 14.71 -10.01 3.81
N ILE A 136 13.85 -10.46 4.71
CA ILE A 136 13.57 -11.89 4.97
C ILE A 136 12.08 -12.12 4.79
N VAL A 137 11.71 -13.20 4.10
CA VAL A 137 10.31 -13.59 3.91
C VAL A 137 9.96 -14.72 4.88
N VAL A 138 8.80 -14.63 5.51
CA VAL A 138 8.23 -15.68 6.36
C VAL A 138 6.82 -16.07 5.90
N PRO A 139 6.30 -17.25 6.30
CA PRO A 139 4.90 -17.60 6.06
C PRO A 139 3.94 -16.66 6.78
N SER A 140 2.85 -16.26 6.10
CA SER A 140 1.74 -15.48 6.67
C SER A 140 0.80 -16.31 7.54
N SER A 141 0.87 -17.64 7.42
CA SER A 141 -0.01 -18.56 8.16
C SER A 141 0.27 -18.55 9.66
N ILE A 142 -0.75 -18.30 10.47
CA ILE A 142 -0.68 -18.43 11.94
C ILE A 142 -0.42 -19.88 12.37
N ALA A 143 -0.84 -20.85 11.55
CA ALA A 143 -0.66 -22.27 11.83
C ALA A 143 0.77 -22.76 11.57
N SER A 144 1.56 -22.00 10.81
CA SER A 144 2.95 -22.33 10.51
C SER A 144 3.80 -22.39 11.79
N LEU A 145 4.88 -23.16 11.74
CA LEU A 145 5.84 -23.23 12.85
C LEU A 145 6.56 -21.89 13.05
N ILE A 146 6.84 -21.18 11.96
CA ILE A 146 7.55 -19.91 11.95
C ILE A 146 6.74 -18.85 11.21
N ASN A 147 6.54 -17.69 11.84
CA ASN A 147 5.83 -16.54 11.28
C ASN A 147 6.35 -15.24 11.91
N LEU A 148 5.74 -14.10 11.57
CA LEU A 148 6.15 -12.79 12.09
C LEU A 148 6.15 -12.73 13.64
N SER A 149 5.27 -13.45 14.33
CA SER A 149 5.15 -13.38 15.79
C SER A 149 6.32 -14.01 16.55
N ASN A 150 7.08 -14.91 15.93
CA ASN A 150 8.06 -15.76 16.60
C ASN A 150 9.44 -15.80 15.92
N ILE A 151 9.56 -15.31 14.68
CA ILE A 151 10.81 -15.31 13.92
C ILE A 151 11.95 -14.55 14.61
N GLU A 152 11.65 -13.41 15.24
CA GLU A 152 12.66 -12.63 15.95
C GLU A 152 13.28 -13.43 17.10
N HIS A 153 12.44 -14.14 17.87
CA HIS A 153 12.89 -14.98 18.97
C HIS A 153 13.69 -16.19 18.46
N PHE A 154 13.26 -16.79 17.34
CA PHE A 154 13.97 -17.89 16.71
C PHE A 154 15.38 -17.46 16.24
N LEU A 155 15.51 -16.33 15.54
CA LEU A 155 16.81 -15.85 15.06
C LEU A 155 17.79 -15.52 16.19
N LYS A 156 17.29 -15.06 17.35
CA LYS A 156 18.11 -14.74 18.52
C LYS A 156 18.48 -15.96 19.37
N ASN A 157 17.52 -16.86 19.59
CA ASN A 157 17.60 -17.89 20.64
C ASN A 157 17.51 -19.33 20.10
N GLY A 158 17.16 -19.53 18.83
CA GLY A 158 16.93 -20.84 18.21
C GLY A 158 15.67 -21.56 18.73
N GLU A 159 14.74 -20.81 19.31
CA GLU A 159 13.52 -21.36 19.92
C GLU A 159 12.26 -20.71 19.35
N VAL A 160 11.28 -21.55 19.04
CA VAL A 160 9.99 -21.15 18.51
C VAL A 160 8.99 -21.02 19.65
N VAL A 161 8.71 -19.78 20.05
CA VAL A 161 7.68 -19.47 21.04
C VAL A 161 6.40 -19.11 20.32
N LYS A 162 5.33 -19.90 20.52
CA LYS A 162 4.01 -19.58 19.96
C LYS A 162 3.41 -18.43 20.77
N ASN A 163 3.40 -17.24 20.18
CA ASN A 163 2.67 -16.09 20.69
C ASN A 163 1.34 -15.99 19.95
N ASN A 164 0.22 -15.86 20.67
CA ASN A 164 -1.10 -15.65 20.06
C ASN A 164 -1.32 -14.19 19.62
N THR A 165 -0.27 -13.39 19.56
CA THR A 165 -0.33 -11.98 19.21
C THR A 165 -0.16 -11.83 17.70
N LEU A 166 -1.14 -11.26 17.03
CA LEU A 166 -1.08 -10.97 15.60
C LEU A 166 -0.21 -9.73 15.38
N ILE A 167 0.89 -9.91 14.64
CA ILE A 167 1.68 -8.81 14.10
C ILE A 167 1.20 -8.57 12.68
N LEU A 168 0.78 -7.35 12.38
CA LEU A 168 0.03 -7.04 11.15
C LEU A 168 0.88 -6.50 10.00
N ASP A 169 2.10 -6.02 10.25
CA ASP A 169 2.88 -5.28 9.25
C ASP A 169 4.24 -5.94 8.94
N LYS A 170 5.23 -5.74 9.82
CA LYS A 170 6.61 -6.15 9.61
C LYS A 170 7.34 -6.24 10.94
N VAL A 171 8.41 -7.03 10.96
CA VAL A 171 9.30 -7.13 12.12
C VAL A 171 10.68 -6.63 11.74
N GLU A 172 11.19 -5.66 12.48
CA GLU A 172 12.54 -5.15 12.29
C GLU A 172 13.46 -5.80 13.33
N THR A 173 14.55 -6.41 12.87
CA THR A 173 15.53 -7.06 13.74
C THR A 173 16.94 -6.65 13.36
N PHE A 174 17.83 -6.66 14.35
CA PHE A 174 19.23 -6.33 14.17
C PHE A 174 20.08 -7.48 14.68
N PHE A 175 20.88 -8.07 13.80
CA PHE A 175 21.86 -9.09 14.15
C PHE A 175 23.07 -9.00 13.22
N ASN A 176 24.23 -9.49 13.68
CA ASN A 176 25.48 -9.47 12.93
C ASN A 176 25.85 -8.08 12.35
N GLY A 177 25.51 -7.00 13.05
CA GLY A 177 25.83 -5.64 12.64
C GLY A 177 24.94 -5.06 11.52
N LYS A 178 23.89 -5.77 11.09
CA LYS A 178 23.04 -5.41 9.96
C LYS A 178 21.57 -5.31 10.36
N LEU A 179 20.83 -4.42 9.70
CA LEU A 179 19.39 -4.24 9.89
C LEU A 179 18.61 -5.14 8.93
N PHE A 180 17.62 -5.85 9.45
CA PHE A 180 16.75 -6.73 8.68
C PHE A 180 15.28 -6.34 8.89
N VAL A 181 14.52 -6.37 7.81
CA VAL A 181 13.07 -6.22 7.78
C VAL A 181 12.49 -7.56 7.36
N ILE A 182 11.60 -8.10 8.19
CA ILE A 182 10.94 -9.37 7.98
C ILE A 182 9.48 -9.10 7.63
N GLU A 183 9.05 -9.66 6.50
CA GLU A 183 7.71 -9.48 5.93
C GLU A 183 7.10 -10.85 5.60
N ASP A 184 5.78 -10.97 5.68
CA ASP A 184 5.04 -12.18 5.32
C ASP A 184 4.40 -12.13 3.92
N THR A 185 4.37 -10.92 3.34
CA THR A 185 3.73 -10.62 2.06
C THR A 185 4.72 -9.89 1.16
N ILE A 186 4.79 -10.32 -0.10
CA ILE A 186 5.73 -9.79 -1.10
C ILE A 186 5.04 -9.10 -2.30
N ILE A 187 3.72 -8.87 -2.20
CA ILE A 187 2.89 -8.37 -3.32
C ILE A 187 3.34 -6.99 -3.79
N ASP A 188 3.80 -6.16 -2.87
CA ASP A 188 4.22 -4.77 -3.14
C ASP A 188 5.73 -4.61 -3.35
N TRP A 189 6.47 -5.71 -3.53
CA TRP A 189 7.93 -5.67 -3.67
C TRP A 189 8.39 -5.11 -5.01
N THR A 190 9.34 -4.18 -4.94
CA THR A 190 10.05 -3.62 -6.09
C THR A 190 11.27 -4.46 -6.45
N SER A 191 11.86 -4.24 -7.64
CA SER A 191 13.12 -4.89 -8.04
C SER A 191 14.26 -4.68 -7.03
N ASP A 192 14.28 -3.52 -6.34
CA ASP A 192 15.27 -3.23 -5.30
C ASP A 192 14.99 -4.00 -4.00
N ASP A 193 13.73 -4.33 -3.67
CA ASP A 193 13.42 -5.22 -2.54
C ASP A 193 13.89 -6.66 -2.83
N TRP A 194 13.70 -7.13 -4.06
CA TRP A 194 14.17 -8.45 -4.50
C TRP A 194 15.70 -8.60 -4.41
N LYS A 195 16.45 -7.56 -4.78
CA LYS A 195 17.91 -7.54 -4.63
C LYS A 195 18.36 -7.59 -3.17
N ARG A 196 17.52 -7.09 -2.24
CA ARG A 196 17.79 -7.07 -0.80
C ARG A 196 17.29 -8.32 -0.07
N LEU A 197 16.65 -9.26 -0.77
CA LEU A 197 16.25 -10.53 -0.22
C LEU A 197 17.47 -11.38 0.15
N VAL A 198 17.50 -11.87 1.38
CA VAL A 198 18.65 -12.64 1.92
C VAL A 198 18.27 -13.99 2.51
N GLY A 199 16.98 -14.25 2.72
CA GLY A 199 16.52 -15.52 3.27
C GLY A 199 15.02 -15.68 3.17
N ILE A 200 14.59 -16.93 3.01
CA ILE A 200 13.18 -17.29 2.87
C ILE A 200 12.86 -18.40 3.86
N PHE A 201 11.79 -18.24 4.65
CA PHE A 201 11.22 -19.29 5.47
C PHE A 201 9.95 -19.83 4.83
N VAL A 202 9.85 -21.14 4.74
CA VAL A 202 8.69 -21.83 4.16
C VAL A 202 8.04 -22.74 5.20
N ASP A 203 6.72 -22.92 5.10
CA ASP A 203 5.94 -23.81 5.96
C ASP A 203 5.68 -25.19 5.34
N GLY A 204 6.17 -25.44 4.12
CA GLY A 204 5.99 -26.71 3.41
C GLY A 204 4.68 -26.80 2.62
N SER A 205 3.86 -25.76 2.64
CA SER A 205 2.61 -25.73 1.89
C SER A 205 2.83 -25.25 0.45
N SER A 206 2.23 -25.95 -0.52
CA SER A 206 2.34 -25.58 -1.95
C SER A 206 1.72 -24.21 -2.25
N TRP A 207 0.77 -23.75 -1.42
CA TRP A 207 0.05 -22.50 -1.64
C TRP A 207 0.89 -21.26 -1.35
N GLN A 208 1.79 -21.31 -0.36
CA GLN A 208 2.69 -20.20 -0.02
C GLN A 208 3.54 -19.78 -1.23
N VAL A 209 4.04 -20.75 -1.99
CA VAL A 209 4.94 -20.51 -3.13
C VAL A 209 4.17 -20.12 -4.40
N ALA A 210 2.93 -20.61 -4.56
CA ALA A 210 2.07 -20.25 -5.68
C ALA A 210 1.56 -18.80 -5.60
N GLU A 211 1.43 -18.25 -4.39
CA GLU A 211 0.94 -16.88 -4.15
C GLU A 211 1.90 -15.80 -4.66
N TRP A 212 3.19 -16.13 -4.78
CA TRP A 212 4.25 -15.18 -5.13
C TRP A 212 4.27 -14.76 -6.60
N LYS A 213 3.52 -15.46 -7.47
CA LYS A 213 3.45 -15.20 -8.93
C LYS A 213 4.83 -15.13 -9.61
N ILE A 214 5.86 -15.76 -9.03
CA ILE A 214 7.20 -15.83 -9.60
C ILE A 214 7.24 -16.99 -10.60
N GLY A 215 7.71 -16.72 -11.81
CA GLY A 215 7.80 -17.73 -12.88
C GLY A 215 8.87 -18.80 -12.64
N ASP A 216 9.97 -18.47 -11.94
CA ASP A 216 11.11 -19.36 -11.70
C ASP A 216 11.47 -19.47 -10.21
N ILE A 217 10.67 -20.25 -9.48
CA ILE A 217 10.90 -20.57 -8.06
C ILE A 217 12.19 -21.37 -7.87
N ALA A 218 12.50 -22.29 -8.79
CA ALA A 218 13.68 -23.14 -8.69
C ALA A 218 14.98 -22.33 -8.80
N GLY A 219 15.01 -21.34 -9.70
CA GLY A 219 16.11 -20.39 -9.81
C GLY A 219 16.27 -19.54 -8.55
N LEU A 220 15.16 -19.09 -7.95
CA LEU A 220 15.19 -18.33 -6.70
C LEU A 220 15.78 -19.15 -5.54
N PHE A 221 15.29 -20.38 -5.35
CA PHE A 221 15.71 -21.26 -4.25
C PHE A 221 17.14 -21.77 -4.42
N SER A 222 17.69 -21.69 -5.64
CA SER A 222 19.09 -22.01 -5.90
C SER A 222 20.04 -20.88 -5.49
N LYS A 223 19.57 -19.62 -5.52
CA LYS A 223 20.37 -18.41 -5.21
C LYS A 223 20.22 -17.96 -3.77
N ILE A 224 19.00 -17.99 -3.24
CA ILE A 224 18.69 -17.52 -1.89
C ILE A 224 18.53 -18.72 -0.95
N PRO A 225 19.09 -18.69 0.28
CA PRO A 225 18.90 -19.75 1.24
C PRO A 225 17.45 -19.80 1.70
N VAL A 226 16.85 -20.98 1.53
CA VAL A 226 15.47 -21.27 1.94
C VAL A 226 15.50 -22.22 3.13
N PHE A 227 14.71 -21.94 4.15
CA PHE A 227 14.67 -22.67 5.41
C PHE A 227 13.29 -23.27 5.64
N TYR A 228 13.24 -24.57 5.91
CA TYR A 228 12.04 -25.30 6.30
C TYR A 228 12.23 -25.85 7.70
N LEU A 229 11.44 -25.36 8.66
CA LEU A 229 11.45 -25.87 10.03
C LEU A 229 10.42 -27.00 10.13
N TYR A 230 10.79 -28.09 10.79
CA TYR A 230 9.90 -29.23 10.97
C TYR A 230 10.04 -29.86 12.35
N GLU A 231 8.97 -30.48 12.82
CA GLU A 231 8.96 -31.33 14.01
C GLU A 231 9.04 -32.81 13.60
N GLU A 232 9.39 -33.68 14.54
CA GLU A 232 9.48 -35.12 14.31
C GLU A 232 8.17 -35.67 13.72
N GLY A 233 8.28 -36.36 12.57
CA GLY A 233 7.15 -36.90 11.82
C GLY A 233 6.71 -36.07 10.61
N ASN A 234 7.16 -34.80 10.47
CA ASN A 234 6.82 -33.91 9.35
C ASN A 234 8.05 -33.55 8.48
N GLU A 235 8.98 -34.49 8.33
CA GLU A 235 10.31 -34.23 7.74
C GLU A 235 10.26 -34.00 6.22
N THR A 236 9.25 -34.55 5.56
CA THR A 236 9.07 -34.51 4.10
C THR A 236 7.74 -33.87 3.73
N THR A 237 7.79 -32.95 2.77
CA THR A 237 6.61 -32.34 2.16
C THR A 237 6.79 -32.44 0.65
N GLU A 238 5.88 -33.15 -0.02
CA GLU A 238 5.93 -33.39 -1.47
C GLU A 238 6.06 -32.10 -2.29
N ALA A 239 5.53 -30.98 -1.75
CA ALA A 239 5.62 -29.64 -2.34
C ALA A 239 7.04 -29.08 -2.46
N LEU A 240 7.93 -29.50 -1.57
CA LEU A 240 9.29 -29.00 -1.44
C LEU A 240 10.33 -29.99 -1.97
N ASP A 241 9.90 -31.16 -2.46
CA ASP A 241 10.79 -32.17 -3.00
C ASP A 241 11.38 -31.71 -4.34
N GLY A 242 12.69 -31.91 -4.49
CA GLY A 242 13.45 -31.46 -5.66
C GLY A 242 14.06 -30.06 -5.54
N TYR A 243 13.69 -29.26 -4.53
CA TYR A 243 14.30 -27.95 -4.28
C TYR A 243 15.47 -28.02 -3.30
N LYS A 244 16.44 -27.11 -3.46
CA LYS A 244 17.56 -26.91 -2.53
C LYS A 244 17.08 -26.15 -1.29
N ILE A 245 16.70 -26.88 -0.24
CA ILE A 245 16.14 -26.30 0.99
C ILE A 245 16.90 -26.81 2.20
N ASN A 246 17.20 -25.89 3.12
CA ASN A 246 17.79 -26.17 4.42
C ASN A 246 16.69 -26.61 5.39
N ARG A 247 16.65 -27.91 5.69
CA ARG A 247 15.66 -28.49 6.61
C ARG A 247 16.20 -28.46 8.04
N ILE A 248 15.45 -27.87 8.95
CA ILE A 248 15.85 -27.67 10.35
C ILE A 248 14.90 -28.44 11.26
N LYS A 249 15.43 -29.46 11.95
CA LYS A 249 14.65 -30.24 12.91
C LYS A 249 14.50 -29.49 14.23
N LEU A 250 13.26 -29.33 14.67
CA LEU A 250 12.92 -28.82 15.99
C LEU A 250 12.69 -29.99 16.96
N THR A 251 13.36 -29.96 18.11
CA THR A 251 13.11 -30.85 19.23
C THR A 251 12.61 -30.01 20.40
N ASN A 252 11.40 -30.29 20.90
CA ASN A 252 10.75 -29.47 21.93
C ASN A 252 10.72 -27.97 21.58
N LYS A 253 10.38 -27.64 20.33
CA LYS A 253 10.34 -26.26 19.77
C LYS A 253 11.68 -25.53 19.73
N LYS A 254 12.79 -26.25 19.87
CA LYS A 254 14.15 -25.69 19.83
C LYS A 254 14.99 -26.39 18.77
N CYS A 255 15.78 -25.63 18.01
CA CYS A 255 16.75 -26.20 17.08
C CYS A 255 18.10 -26.45 17.78
N LYS A 256 18.98 -27.23 17.14
CA LYS A 256 20.36 -27.35 17.62
C LYS A 256 21.09 -26.02 17.39
N LYS A 257 22.13 -25.77 18.19
CA LYS A 257 22.96 -24.57 18.05
C LYS A 257 23.66 -24.52 16.69
N GLU A 258 24.17 -25.66 16.24
CA GLU A 258 24.81 -25.82 14.92
C GLU A 258 23.84 -25.43 13.79
N ASP A 259 22.58 -25.86 13.87
CA ASP A 259 21.56 -25.53 12.86
C ASP A 259 21.25 -24.02 12.85
N LEU A 260 21.17 -23.38 14.02
CA LEU A 260 20.96 -21.93 14.12
C LEU A 260 22.14 -21.16 13.54
N GLU A 261 23.37 -21.56 13.86
CA GLU A 261 24.58 -20.97 13.32
C GLU A 261 24.61 -21.10 11.79
N ASN A 262 24.23 -22.26 11.25
CA ASN A 262 24.13 -22.46 9.80
C ASN A 262 23.11 -21.52 9.14
N VAL A 263 21.96 -21.29 9.77
CA VAL A 263 20.95 -20.32 9.29
C VAL A 263 21.52 -18.92 9.24
N LEU A 264 22.09 -18.46 10.36
CA LEU A 264 22.63 -17.11 10.48
C LEU A 264 23.80 -16.89 9.50
N ASN A 265 24.71 -17.87 9.39
CA ASN A 265 25.85 -17.83 8.47
C ASN A 265 25.38 -17.77 7.01
N SER A 266 24.40 -18.60 6.62
CA SER A 266 23.85 -18.61 5.26
C SER A 266 23.23 -17.25 4.90
N ILE A 267 22.52 -16.62 5.84
CA ILE A 267 21.95 -15.28 5.62
C ILE A 267 23.07 -14.24 5.49
N THR A 268 24.08 -14.27 6.36
CA THR A 268 25.18 -13.30 6.31
C THR A 268 26.04 -13.41 5.05
N GLU A 269 26.29 -14.62 4.55
CA GLU A 269 27.05 -14.85 3.31
C GLU A 269 26.40 -14.15 2.12
N ILE A 270 25.07 -14.18 2.04
CA ILE A 270 24.31 -13.46 1.01
C ILE A 270 24.38 -11.94 1.26
N CYS A 271 24.30 -11.50 2.52
CA CYS A 271 24.43 -10.08 2.85
C CYS A 271 25.80 -9.49 2.49
N ASP A 272 26.87 -10.29 2.52
CA ASP A 272 28.24 -9.88 2.17
C ASP A 272 28.54 -10.00 0.67
N SER A 273 27.70 -10.73 -0.08
CA SER A 273 27.86 -10.88 -1.52
C SER A 273 27.52 -9.57 -2.24
N PRO A 274 28.34 -9.07 -3.20
CA PRO A 274 28.15 -7.81 -3.92
C PRO A 274 26.90 -7.77 -4.83
N ASP A 275 26.36 -8.92 -5.16
CA ASP A 275 25.22 -9.06 -6.04
C ASP A 275 24.49 -10.38 -5.73
N ASN A 276 23.22 -10.31 -5.33
CA ASN A 276 22.42 -11.52 -5.09
C ASN A 276 21.92 -12.14 -6.40
N GLY A 277 22.29 -11.54 -7.55
CA GLY A 277 22.02 -12.06 -8.89
C GLY A 277 20.53 -12.17 -9.22
N LEU A 278 19.68 -11.41 -8.51
CA LEU A 278 18.23 -11.29 -8.71
C LEU A 278 17.89 -9.99 -9.45
#